data_AF-A0A1A2HEW8-F1
#
_entry.id   AF-A0A1A2HEW8-F1
#
_cell.length_a   1.000
_cell.length_b   1.000
_cell.length_c   1.000
_cell.angle_alpha   90.00
_cell.angle_beta   90.00
_cell.angle_gamma   90.00
#
_symmetry.space_group_name_H-M   'P 1'
#
loop_
_entity.id
_entity.type
_entity.pdbx_description
1 polymer ?
#
loop_
_entity_poly.entity_id
_entity_poly.type
_entity_poly.pdbx_seq_one_letter_code
_entity_poly.pdbx_strand_id
1 'polypeptide(L)'
;MRSPRERMVVSAALLIRERGAHATAISDVLEHSGAPRGSAYHYFPGGRTQLLCEAVDYAGEHVAAVIAEAAGSLELLDTLIDKYRRQLLETDFRAGCPVVAVSVEAGDGSDRERMAPVVERAAAVFDRWSDLIAQRFIADGIAADRAREFAVLATSALEGAIVLARVRRDLTPLDAVRRQLHRLLEAELSEGNSR
;
A
#
# COMPACT_ATOMS: atom_id res chain seq x y z
N MET A 1 -3.58 24.47 1.77
CA MET A 1 -2.17 24.01 1.85
C MET A 1 -2.05 23.01 2.97
N ARG A 2 -1.34 21.89 2.78
CA ARG A 2 -1.10 20.90 3.85
C ARG A 2 -0.28 21.52 4.97
N SER A 3 -0.63 21.22 6.21
CA SER A 3 0.15 21.61 7.40
C SER A 3 1.56 21.01 7.35
N PRO A 4 2.56 21.59 8.05
CA PRO A 4 3.90 21.00 8.11
C PRO A 4 3.90 19.55 8.60
N ARG A 5 3.05 19.25 9.59
CA ARG A 5 2.83 17.89 10.11
C ARG A 5 2.35 16.93 9.02
N GLU A 6 1.32 17.30 8.27
CA GLU A 6 0.80 16.48 7.16
C GLU A 6 1.84 16.26 6.07
N ARG A 7 2.60 17.30 5.70
CA ARG A 7 3.68 17.15 4.71
C ARG A 7 4.76 16.17 5.16
N MET A 8 5.09 16.16 6.45
CA MET A 8 6.03 15.18 7.02
C MET A 8 5.48 13.76 6.96
N VAL A 9 4.21 13.53 7.33
CA VAL A 9 3.57 12.20 7.23
C VAL A 9 3.57 11.70 5.78
N VAL A 10 3.14 12.53 4.83
CA VAL A 10 3.14 12.19 3.40
C VAL A 10 4.56 11.87 2.91
N SER A 11 5.54 12.69 3.30
CA SER A 11 6.93 12.49 2.92
C SER A 11 7.51 11.20 3.50
N ALA A 12 7.19 10.87 4.75
CA ALA A 12 7.58 9.61 5.35
C ALA A 12 6.99 8.42 4.56
N ALA A 13 5.71 8.45 4.20
CA ALA A 13 5.10 7.39 3.39
C ALA A 13 5.78 7.23 2.01
N LEU A 14 6.15 8.34 1.36
CA LEU A 14 6.87 8.35 0.08
C LEU A 14 8.31 7.84 0.19
N LEU A 15 9.02 8.18 1.27
CA LEU A 15 10.38 7.69 1.49
C LEU A 15 10.39 6.20 1.86
N ILE A 16 9.49 5.77 2.75
CA ILE A 16 9.35 4.36 3.17
C ILE A 16 9.10 3.48 1.95
N ARG A 17 8.16 3.86 1.08
CA ARG A 17 7.82 3.02 -0.08
C ARG A 17 8.97 2.89 -1.10
N GLU A 18 9.92 3.83 -1.13
CA GLU A 18 11.05 3.79 -2.05
C GLU A 18 12.30 3.14 -1.46
N ARG A 19 12.57 3.42 -0.18
CA ARG A 19 13.86 3.16 0.48
C ARG A 19 13.75 2.14 1.60
N GLY A 20 12.55 1.88 2.12
CA GLY A 20 12.36 1.13 3.36
C GLY A 20 12.21 2.05 4.58
N ALA A 21 11.66 1.50 5.66
CA ALA A 21 11.47 2.23 6.91
C ALA A 21 12.81 2.52 7.61
N HIS A 22 13.72 1.55 7.68
CA HIS A 22 15.07 1.66 8.25
C HIS A 22 15.87 2.79 7.63
N ALA A 23 15.86 2.88 6.30
CA ALA A 23 16.55 3.94 5.56
C ALA A 23 15.84 5.30 5.60
N THR A 24 14.72 5.43 6.31
CA THR A 24 13.95 6.68 6.44
C THR A 24 14.17 7.28 7.82
N ALA A 25 15.08 8.26 7.91
CA ALA A 25 15.31 9.04 9.13
C ALA A 25 14.41 10.28 9.18
N ILE A 26 14.20 10.83 10.39
CA ILE A 26 13.45 12.08 10.58
C ILE A 26 14.08 13.25 9.80
N SER A 27 15.40 13.28 9.69
CA SER A 27 16.13 14.28 8.88
C SER A 27 15.75 14.23 7.41
N ASP A 28 15.65 13.03 6.84
CA ASP A 28 15.31 12.83 5.44
C ASP A 28 13.87 13.28 5.17
N VAL A 29 12.96 13.00 6.12
CA VAL A 29 11.57 13.43 6.05
C VAL A 29 11.45 14.95 6.15
N LEU A 30 12.22 15.60 7.03
CA LEU A 30 12.24 17.06 7.14
C LEU A 30 12.73 17.71 5.83
N GLU A 31 13.81 17.18 5.27
CA GLU A 31 14.36 17.64 3.99
C GLU A 31 13.35 17.48 2.85
N HIS A 32 12.78 16.27 2.71
CA HIS A 32 11.82 15.98 1.65
C HIS A 32 10.51 16.78 1.79
N SER A 33 10.02 17.00 3.02
CA SER A 33 8.76 17.70 3.28
C SER A 33 8.84 19.23 3.24
N GLY A 34 10.07 19.78 3.28
CA GLY A 34 10.29 21.21 3.47
C GLY A 34 9.72 21.76 4.79
N ALA A 35 9.53 20.92 5.80
CA ALA A 35 9.08 21.35 7.12
C ALA A 35 10.24 21.97 7.93
N PRO A 36 9.98 22.94 8.83
CA PRO A 36 11.03 23.54 9.65
C PRO A 36 11.77 22.51 10.51
N ARG A 37 13.11 22.55 10.56
CA ARG A 37 13.92 21.57 11.30
C ARG A 37 13.52 21.42 12.77
N GLY A 38 13.12 22.51 13.43
CA GLY A 38 12.70 22.50 14.83
C GLY A 38 11.32 21.89 15.09
N SER A 39 10.52 21.61 14.06
CA SER A 39 9.12 21.21 14.26
C SER A 39 8.91 19.69 14.40
N ALA A 40 9.91 18.86 14.07
CA ALA A 40 9.76 17.40 14.15
C ALA A 40 9.43 16.91 15.57
N TYR A 41 10.20 17.33 16.57
CA TYR A 41 9.97 16.94 17.97
C TYR A 41 8.68 17.52 18.56
N HIS A 42 8.21 18.65 18.02
CA HIS A 42 6.93 19.23 18.41
C HIS A 42 5.74 18.43 17.84
N TYR A 43 5.81 18.02 16.57
CA TYR A 43 4.71 17.31 15.92
C TYR A 43 4.68 15.80 16.21
N PHE A 44 5.86 15.20 16.46
CA PHE A 44 6.03 13.77 16.71
C PHE A 44 6.81 13.55 18.00
N PRO A 45 6.21 13.81 19.19
CA PRO A 45 6.87 13.58 20.48
C PRO A 45 7.20 12.10 20.72
N GLY A 46 6.47 11.17 20.09
CA GLY A 46 6.79 9.74 20.05
C GLY A 46 7.90 9.37 19.05
N GLY A 47 8.56 10.38 18.45
CA GLY A 47 9.73 10.23 17.60
C GLY A 47 9.43 9.49 16.30
N ARG A 48 10.46 8.76 15.82
CA ARG A 48 10.43 8.08 14.52
C ARG A 48 9.34 7.02 14.45
N THR A 49 9.15 6.22 15.49
CA THR A 49 8.11 5.18 15.52
C THR A 49 6.72 5.79 15.31
N GLN A 50 6.40 6.90 16.00
CA GLN A 50 5.13 7.60 15.78
C GLN A 50 4.97 8.04 14.32
N LEU A 51 5.99 8.69 13.76
CA LEU A 51 5.97 9.15 12.37
C LEU A 51 5.76 8.00 11.37
N LEU A 52 6.40 6.85 11.59
CA LEU A 52 6.24 5.66 10.75
C LEU A 52 4.82 5.08 10.86
N CYS A 53 4.27 4.96 12.08
CA CYS A 53 2.89 4.52 12.27
C CYS A 53 1.91 5.43 11.52
N GLU A 54 2.06 6.74 11.63
CA GLU A 54 1.19 7.70 10.95
C GLU A 54 1.38 7.68 9.42
N ALA A 55 2.58 7.38 8.94
CA ALA A 55 2.85 7.19 7.52
C ALA A 55 2.15 5.94 6.97
N VAL A 56 2.17 4.85 7.74
CA VAL A 56 1.43 3.61 7.42
C VAL A 56 -0.07 3.86 7.43
N ASP A 57 -0.60 4.53 8.47
CA ASP A 57 -2.01 4.90 8.55
C ASP A 57 -2.42 5.78 7.36
N TYR A 58 -1.62 6.79 7.02
CA TYR A 58 -1.86 7.66 5.86
C TYR A 58 -1.91 6.86 4.54
N ALA A 59 -0.94 5.96 4.33
CA ALA A 59 -0.95 5.11 3.14
C ALA A 59 -2.17 4.19 3.11
N GLY A 60 -2.54 3.65 4.28
CA GLY A 60 -3.74 2.86 4.51
C GLY A 60 -5.01 3.57 4.08
N GLU A 61 -5.24 4.78 4.60
CA GLU A 61 -6.39 5.61 4.25
C GLU A 61 -6.40 5.99 2.77
N HIS A 62 -5.23 6.33 2.22
CA HIS A 62 -5.14 6.75 0.83
C HIS A 62 -5.52 5.63 -0.15
N VAL A 63 -5.12 4.39 0.12
CA VAL A 63 -5.53 3.24 -0.71
C VAL A 63 -6.97 2.83 -0.40
N ALA A 64 -7.41 2.90 0.86
CA ALA A 64 -8.81 2.62 1.22
C ALA A 64 -9.79 3.57 0.51
N ALA A 65 -9.45 4.85 0.37
CA ALA A 65 -10.25 5.81 -0.39
C ALA A 65 -10.33 5.43 -1.88
N VAL A 66 -9.21 5.02 -2.49
CA VAL A 66 -9.19 4.52 -3.89
C VAL A 66 -10.07 3.28 -4.05
N ILE A 67 -10.06 2.36 -3.08
CA ILE A 67 -10.91 1.16 -3.12
C ILE A 67 -12.39 1.54 -3.05
N ALA A 68 -12.74 2.48 -2.15
CA ALA A 68 -14.11 2.92 -1.93
C ALA A 68 -14.72 3.70 -3.11
N GLU A 69 -13.89 4.38 -3.91
CA GLU A 69 -14.33 5.16 -5.07
C GLU A 69 -14.62 4.29 -6.31
N ALA A 70 -14.15 3.05 -6.37
CA ALA A 70 -14.34 2.18 -7.52
C ALA A 70 -15.81 1.72 -7.66
N ALA A 71 -16.41 1.91 -8.84
CA ALA A 71 -17.79 1.55 -9.09
C ALA A 71 -17.99 0.04 -9.28
N GLY A 72 -16.93 -0.68 -9.67
CA GLY A 72 -16.93 -2.14 -9.82
C GLY A 72 -15.56 -2.79 -9.63
N SER A 73 -15.55 -4.11 -9.59
CA SER A 73 -14.40 -4.97 -9.28
C SER A 73 -13.31 -4.88 -10.34
N LEU A 74 -13.69 -4.82 -11.62
CA LEU A 74 -12.73 -4.69 -12.72
C LEU A 74 -12.04 -3.32 -12.68
N GLU A 75 -12.82 -2.25 -12.52
CA GLU A 75 -12.31 -0.88 -12.38
C GLU A 75 -11.39 -0.74 -11.15
N LEU A 76 -11.75 -1.38 -10.03
CA LEU A 76 -10.93 -1.41 -8.83
C LEU A 76 -9.53 -1.99 -9.12
N LEU A 77 -9.48 -3.18 -9.73
CA LEU A 77 -8.23 -3.83 -10.10
C LEU A 77 -7.40 -2.97 -11.03
N ASP A 78 -8.03 -2.41 -12.08
CA ASP A 78 -7.36 -1.55 -13.04
C ASP A 78 -6.80 -0.28 -12.39
N THR A 79 -7.59 0.37 -11.54
CA THR A 79 -7.21 1.59 -10.84
C THR A 79 -6.00 1.36 -9.94
N LEU A 80 -5.98 0.27 -9.17
CA LEU A 80 -4.84 -0.08 -8.32
C LEU A 80 -3.58 -0.35 -9.14
N ILE A 81 -3.70 -1.16 -10.21
CA ILE A 81 -2.57 -1.50 -11.08
C ILE A 81 -2.04 -0.25 -11.79
N ASP A 82 -2.90 0.59 -12.37
CA ASP A 82 -2.51 1.80 -13.09
C ASP A 82 -1.85 2.84 -12.18
N LYS A 83 -2.32 2.94 -10.93
CA LYS A 83 -1.69 3.81 -9.94
C LYS A 83 -0.26 3.37 -9.65
N TYR A 84 0.00 2.07 -9.46
CA TYR A 84 1.35 1.56 -9.26
C TYR A 84 2.22 1.65 -10.52
N ARG A 85 1.66 1.44 -11.71
CA ARG A 85 2.38 1.64 -12.99
C ARG A 85 2.91 3.06 -13.12
N ARG A 86 2.06 4.07 -12.90
CA ARG A 86 2.47 5.49 -12.94
C ARG A 86 3.56 5.77 -11.92
N GLN A 87 3.36 5.33 -10.68
CA GLN A 87 4.30 5.57 -9.58
C GLN A 87 5.66 4.92 -9.84
N LEU A 88 5.70 3.71 -10.41
CA LEU A 88 6.96 3.07 -10.80
C LEU A 88 7.68 3.89 -11.87
N LEU A 89 7.00 4.33 -12.92
CA LEU A 89 7.63 5.14 -13.97
C LEU A 89 8.14 6.50 -13.44
N GLU A 90 7.34 7.19 -12.63
CA GLU A 90 7.67 8.50 -12.05
C GLU A 90 8.85 8.45 -11.07
N THR A 91 9.13 7.30 -10.48
CA THR A 91 10.17 7.11 -9.46
C THR A 91 11.34 6.25 -9.95
N ASP A 92 11.48 6.07 -11.26
CA ASP A 92 12.53 5.22 -11.83
C ASP A 92 12.54 3.80 -11.23
N PHE A 93 11.34 3.21 -11.13
CA PHE A 93 11.05 1.88 -10.58
C PHE A 93 11.45 1.70 -9.11
N ARG A 94 11.52 2.79 -8.33
CA ARG A 94 11.84 2.72 -6.89
C ARG A 94 10.60 2.51 -6.02
N ALA A 95 9.46 3.07 -6.41
CA ALA A 95 8.22 3.03 -5.65
C ALA A 95 7.70 1.61 -5.43
N GLY A 96 7.53 1.21 -4.17
CA GLY A 96 6.80 0.01 -3.74
C GLY A 96 5.52 0.34 -2.98
N CYS A 97 5.02 -0.63 -2.21
CA CYS A 97 3.98 -0.42 -1.21
C CYS A 97 4.62 -0.09 0.15
N PRO A 98 4.26 1.04 0.80
CA PRO A 98 4.84 1.42 2.08
C PRO A 98 4.50 0.43 3.22
N VAL A 99 3.34 -0.23 3.14
CA VAL A 99 2.90 -1.22 4.14
C VAL A 99 3.74 -2.49 4.06
N VAL A 100 4.00 -2.99 2.84
CA VAL A 100 4.91 -4.12 2.60
C VAL A 100 6.36 -3.75 2.96
N ALA A 101 6.81 -2.52 2.69
CA ALA A 101 8.16 -2.10 3.01
C ALA A 101 8.47 -2.19 4.52
N VAL A 102 7.50 -1.85 5.39
CA VAL A 102 7.64 -1.98 6.84
C VAL A 102 7.70 -3.45 7.28
N SER A 103 6.88 -4.33 6.68
CA SER A 103 6.81 -5.74 7.11
C SER A 103 8.10 -6.50 6.83
N VAL A 104 8.79 -6.19 5.73
CA VAL A 104 10.09 -6.79 5.38
C VAL A 104 11.17 -6.48 6.42
N GLU A 105 11.06 -5.34 7.09
CA GLU A 105 12.09 -4.79 7.98
C GLU A 105 11.85 -5.03 9.48
N ALA A 106 10.66 -5.55 9.80
CA ALA A 106 10.19 -5.89 11.15
C ALA A 106 11.08 -6.89 11.93
N GLY A 107 11.93 -7.65 11.22
CA GLY A 107 12.65 -8.81 11.76
C GLY A 107 14.01 -8.51 12.41
N ASP A 108 14.58 -7.32 12.21
CA ASP A 108 15.92 -6.98 12.71
C ASP A 108 15.94 -6.94 14.25
N GLY A 109 16.82 -7.74 14.86
CA GLY A 109 16.84 -8.00 16.30
C GLY A 109 17.06 -6.76 17.16
N SER A 110 17.74 -5.72 16.65
CA SER A 110 18.01 -4.49 17.41
C SER A 110 16.84 -3.49 17.43
N ASP A 111 15.90 -3.60 16.48
CA ASP A 111 14.79 -2.64 16.32
C ASP A 111 13.40 -3.28 16.43
N ARG A 112 13.32 -4.59 16.67
CA ARG A 112 12.08 -5.37 16.79
C ARG A 112 11.03 -4.71 17.69
N GLU A 113 11.39 -4.34 18.92
CA GLU A 113 10.44 -3.73 19.87
C GLU A 113 9.96 -2.35 19.41
N ARG A 114 10.85 -1.56 18.77
CA ARG A 114 10.51 -0.23 18.27
C ARG A 114 9.64 -0.26 17.02
N MET A 115 9.76 -1.32 16.22
CA MET A 115 9.00 -1.53 14.99
C MET A 115 7.69 -2.29 15.21
N ALA A 116 7.54 -3.01 16.32
CA ALA A 116 6.32 -3.77 16.62
C ALA A 116 5.02 -2.96 16.44
N PRO A 117 4.90 -1.70 16.95
CA PRO A 117 3.70 -0.91 16.71
C PRO A 117 3.45 -0.59 15.23
N VAL A 118 4.53 -0.38 14.46
CA VAL A 118 4.43 -0.07 13.02
C VAL A 118 3.96 -1.29 12.24
N VAL A 119 4.41 -2.48 12.64
CA VAL A 119 4.04 -3.77 12.04
C VAL A 119 2.59 -4.14 12.35
N GLU A 120 2.16 -3.93 13.60
CA GLU A 120 0.75 -4.10 14.00
C GLU A 120 -0.17 -3.19 13.16
N ARG A 121 0.24 -1.95 12.92
CA ARG A 121 -0.49 -1.01 12.04
C ARG A 121 -0.49 -1.48 10.60
N ALA A 122 0.63 -1.96 10.10
CA ALA A 122 0.73 -2.49 8.75
C ALA A 122 -0.22 -3.69 8.55
N ALA A 123 -0.29 -4.61 9.51
CA ALA A 123 -1.21 -5.74 9.49
C ALA A 123 -2.67 -5.28 9.47
N ALA A 124 -3.06 -4.36 10.37
CA ALA A 124 -4.42 -3.82 10.42
C ALA A 124 -4.82 -3.10 9.12
N VAL A 125 -3.89 -2.39 8.48
CA VAL A 125 -4.12 -1.77 7.17
C VAL A 125 -4.35 -2.83 6.09
N PHE A 126 -3.57 -3.90 6.09
CA PHE A 126 -3.70 -5.00 5.12
C PHE A 126 -5.03 -5.74 5.25
N ASP A 127 -5.45 -6.01 6.49
CA ASP A 127 -6.76 -6.62 6.79
C ASP A 127 -7.90 -5.72 6.28
N ARG A 128 -7.83 -4.43 6.57
CA ARG A 128 -8.83 -3.46 6.08
C ARG A 128 -8.89 -3.39 4.56
N TRP A 129 -7.76 -3.38 3.87
CA TRP A 129 -7.76 -3.39 2.40
C TRP A 129 -8.39 -4.66 1.85
N SER A 130 -8.05 -5.82 2.42
CA SER A 130 -8.60 -7.12 2.02
C SER A 130 -10.12 -7.14 2.21
N ASP A 131 -10.62 -6.63 3.33
CA ASP A 131 -12.05 -6.52 3.60
C ASP A 131 -12.77 -5.59 2.61
N LEU A 132 -12.20 -4.41 2.32
CA LEU A 132 -12.79 -3.46 1.38
C LEU A 132 -12.83 -4.02 -0.06
N ILE A 133 -11.75 -4.69 -0.48
CA ILE A 133 -11.69 -5.34 -1.80
C ILE A 133 -12.73 -6.49 -1.87
N ALA A 134 -12.80 -7.32 -0.83
CA ALA A 134 -13.78 -8.40 -0.76
C ALA A 134 -15.22 -7.86 -0.79
N GLN A 135 -15.51 -6.75 -0.09
CA GLN A 135 -16.82 -6.09 -0.14
C GLN A 135 -17.17 -5.61 -1.55
N ARG A 136 -16.20 -5.08 -2.30
CA ARG A 136 -16.40 -4.67 -3.70
C ARG A 136 -16.73 -5.88 -4.59
N PHE A 137 -16.03 -6.99 -4.40
CA PHE A 137 -16.27 -8.24 -5.12
C PHE A 137 -17.65 -8.84 -4.81
N ILE A 138 -18.07 -8.82 -3.54
CA ILE A 138 -19.40 -9.26 -3.10
C ILE A 138 -20.50 -8.39 -3.73
N ALA A 139 -20.28 -7.07 -3.77
CA ALA A 139 -21.25 -6.14 -4.35
C ALA A 139 -21.45 -6.36 -5.87
N ASP A 140 -20.51 -7.02 -6.54
CA ASP A 140 -20.62 -7.41 -7.95
C ASP A 140 -21.14 -8.85 -8.15
N GLY A 141 -21.49 -9.55 -7.07
CA GLY A 141 -22.15 -10.86 -7.11
C GLY A 141 -21.28 -12.06 -6.77
N ILE A 142 -20.03 -11.87 -6.34
CA ILE A 142 -19.15 -12.98 -5.92
C ILE A 142 -19.55 -13.46 -4.52
N ALA A 143 -19.62 -14.79 -4.32
CA ALA A 143 -19.93 -15.37 -3.01
C ALA A 143 -18.89 -14.93 -1.95
N ALA A 144 -19.34 -14.70 -0.70
CA ALA A 144 -18.52 -14.03 0.31
C ALA A 144 -17.24 -14.79 0.72
N ASP A 145 -17.26 -16.12 0.70
CA ASP A 145 -16.08 -16.98 0.91
C ASP A 145 -15.07 -16.80 -0.24
N ARG A 146 -15.55 -16.93 -1.48
CA ARG A 146 -14.76 -16.74 -2.71
C ARG A 146 -14.17 -15.34 -2.82
N ALA A 147 -14.97 -14.31 -2.50
CA ALA A 147 -14.55 -12.92 -2.56
C ALA A 147 -13.40 -12.62 -1.59
N ARG A 148 -13.42 -13.19 -0.38
CA ARG A 148 -12.32 -13.03 0.58
C ARG A 148 -11.05 -13.70 0.10
N GLU A 149 -11.13 -14.93 -0.40
CA GLU A 149 -9.97 -15.63 -0.98
C GLU A 149 -9.41 -14.87 -2.19
N PHE A 150 -10.28 -14.37 -3.05
CA PHE A 150 -9.89 -13.63 -4.24
C PHE A 150 -9.28 -12.26 -3.90
N ALA A 151 -9.76 -11.58 -2.86
CA ALA A 151 -9.15 -10.34 -2.37
C ALA A 151 -7.70 -10.55 -1.89
N VAL A 152 -7.46 -11.64 -1.16
CA VAL A 152 -6.10 -12.04 -0.74
C VAL A 152 -5.23 -12.37 -1.95
N LEU A 153 -5.75 -13.13 -2.91
CA LEU A 153 -5.03 -13.47 -4.14
C LEU A 153 -4.66 -12.23 -4.95
N ALA A 154 -5.63 -11.33 -5.19
CA ALA A 154 -5.44 -10.12 -5.98
C ALA A 154 -4.39 -9.20 -5.34
N THR A 155 -4.48 -9.01 -4.03
CA THR A 155 -3.52 -8.19 -3.28
C THR A 155 -2.12 -8.81 -3.33
N SER A 156 -2.00 -10.11 -3.07
CA SER A 156 -0.72 -10.83 -3.10
C SER A 156 -0.08 -10.80 -4.50
N ALA A 157 -0.89 -10.98 -5.56
CA ALA A 157 -0.42 -10.95 -6.93
C ALA A 157 0.06 -9.54 -7.33
N LEU A 158 -0.68 -8.49 -6.94
CA LEU A 158 -0.29 -7.11 -7.19
C LEU A 158 1.03 -6.76 -6.48
N GLU A 159 1.16 -7.06 -5.19
CA GLU A 159 2.38 -6.80 -4.43
C GLU A 159 3.58 -7.57 -5.00
N GLY A 160 3.41 -8.83 -5.37
CA GLY A 160 4.43 -9.61 -6.06
C GLY A 160 4.83 -9.02 -7.42
N ALA A 161 3.86 -8.53 -8.20
CA ALA A 161 4.14 -7.86 -9.47
C ALA A 161 4.91 -6.54 -9.29
N ILE A 162 4.59 -5.77 -8.26
CA ILE A 162 5.34 -4.54 -7.92
C ILE A 162 6.79 -4.89 -7.59
N VAL A 163 7.04 -5.91 -6.76
CA VAL A 163 8.40 -6.36 -6.44
C VAL A 163 9.16 -6.76 -7.71
N LEU A 164 8.56 -7.59 -8.57
CA LEU A 164 9.20 -8.03 -9.81
C LEU A 164 9.44 -6.86 -10.78
N ALA A 165 8.51 -5.91 -10.86
CA ALA A 165 8.65 -4.72 -11.71
C ALA A 165 9.80 -3.83 -11.24
N ARG A 166 10.00 -3.67 -9.93
CA ARG A 166 11.15 -2.96 -9.36
C ARG A 166 12.47 -3.63 -9.70
N VAL A 167 12.54 -4.97 -9.59
CA VAL A 167 13.74 -5.74 -9.89
C VAL A 167 14.11 -5.68 -11.37
N ARG A 168 13.13 -5.86 -12.26
CA ARG A 168 13.37 -5.88 -13.71
C ARG A 168 13.41 -4.50 -14.34
N ARG A 169 12.91 -3.48 -13.64
CA ARG A 169 12.73 -2.10 -14.12
C ARG A 169 11.87 -2.04 -15.38
N ASP A 170 10.81 -2.85 -15.39
CA ASP A 170 9.82 -2.87 -16.45
C ASP A 170 8.43 -3.24 -15.88
N LEU A 171 7.37 -2.92 -16.63
CA LEU A 171 5.99 -3.09 -16.18
C LEU A 171 5.36 -4.44 -16.59
N THR A 172 6.11 -5.33 -17.24
CA THR A 172 5.64 -6.63 -17.72
C THR A 172 5.00 -7.48 -16.61
N PRO A 173 5.53 -7.52 -15.37
CA PRO A 173 4.88 -8.27 -14.28
C PRO A 173 3.48 -7.74 -13.94
N LEU A 174 3.30 -6.42 -13.92
CA LEU A 174 1.99 -5.79 -13.68
C LEU A 174 1.01 -6.08 -14.81
N ASP A 175 1.46 -6.04 -16.06
CA ASP A 175 0.63 -6.37 -17.21
C ASP A 175 0.22 -7.85 -17.22
N ALA A 176 1.12 -8.74 -16.81
CA ALA A 176 0.82 -10.16 -16.67
C ALA A 176 -0.23 -10.39 -15.59
N VAL A 177 -0.05 -9.81 -14.40
CA VAL A 177 -1.00 -9.94 -13.28
C VAL A 177 -2.36 -9.34 -13.63
N ARG A 178 -2.42 -8.18 -14.29
CA ARG A 178 -3.70 -7.60 -14.77
C ARG A 178 -4.49 -8.62 -15.59
N ARG A 179 -3.87 -9.18 -16.62
CA ARG A 179 -4.53 -10.17 -17.50
C ARG A 179 -4.97 -11.42 -16.75
N GLN A 180 -4.22 -11.88 -15.74
CA GLN A 180 -4.62 -13.04 -14.93
C GLN A 180 -5.80 -12.71 -14.02
N LEU A 181 -5.73 -11.58 -13.30
CA LEU A 181 -6.78 -11.18 -12.37
C LEU A 181 -8.10 -10.86 -13.10
N HIS A 182 -8.04 -10.25 -14.29
CA HIS A 182 -9.23 -10.05 -15.13
C HIS A 182 -9.91 -11.38 -15.48
N ARG A 183 -9.15 -12.36 -16.00
CA ARG A 183 -9.70 -13.68 -16.36
C ARG A 183 -10.28 -14.43 -15.17
N LEU A 184 -9.63 -14.35 -14.02
CA LEU A 184 -10.13 -14.97 -12.79
C LEU A 184 -11.41 -14.27 -12.30
N LEU A 185 -11.44 -12.94 -12.31
CA LEU A 185 -12.61 -12.16 -11.93
C LEU A 185 -13.82 -12.49 -12.82
N GLU A 186 -13.63 -12.56 -14.14
CA GLU A 186 -14.69 -12.94 -15.08
C GLU A 186 -15.25 -14.33 -14.80
N ALA A 187 -14.38 -15.28 -14.42
CA ALA A 187 -14.80 -16.62 -14.02
C ALA A 187 -15.65 -16.60 -12.75
N GLU A 188 -15.22 -15.88 -11.71
CA GLU A 188 -15.99 -15.73 -10.46
C GLU A 188 -17.37 -15.12 -10.69
N LEU A 189 -17.46 -14.08 -11.52
CA LEU A 189 -18.73 -13.40 -11.85
C LEU A 189 -19.68 -14.31 -12.66
N SER A 190 -19.12 -15.16 -13.53
CA SER A 190 -19.91 -16.12 -14.33
C SER A 190 -20.50 -17.24 -13.47
N GLU A 191 -19.76 -17.71 -12.46
CA GLU A 191 -20.24 -18.69 -11.48
C GLU A 191 -21.32 -18.10 -10.55
N GLY A 192 -21.17 -16.83 -10.16
CA GLY A 192 -22.17 -16.10 -9.36
C GLY A 192 -23.51 -15.93 -10.08
N ASN A 193 -23.49 -15.61 -11.38
CA ASN A 193 -24.70 -15.46 -12.20
C ASN A 193 -25.42 -16.77 -12.55
N SER A 194 -24.79 -17.92 -12.27
CA SER A 194 -25.34 -19.25 -12.54
C SER A 194 -26.10 -19.84 -11.34
N ARG A 195 -26.17 -19.12 -10.21
CA ARG A 195 -26.89 -19.50 -8.98
C ARG A 195 -28.07 -18.57 -8.73
#